data_AF-A0A5S6R2Y5-F1
#
_entry.id   AF-A0A5S6R2Y5-F1
#
_cell.length_a   1.000
_cell.length_b   1.000
_cell.length_c   1.000
_cell.angle_alpha   90.00
_cell.angle_beta   90.00
_cell.angle_gamma   90.00
#
_symmetry.space_group_name_H-M   'P 1'
#
loop_
_entity.id
_entity.type
_entity.pdbx_description
1 polymer ?
#
loop_
_entity_poly.entity_id
_entity_poly.type
_entity_poly.pdbx_seq_one_letter_code
_entity_poly.pdbx_strand_id
1 'polypeptide(L)'
;MGSSLSPAIAEVFMENLEEIAFAGVDITMKPRFFKRYVDDIFVVITNGKEDQFFEYLNSLFPGQMSFTMEKESNRTLPFLDTLVIRHDEWVKTTAYRKVT
;
A
#
# COMPACT_ATOMS: atom_id res chain seq x y z
N MET A 1 -10.47 6.21 -20.90
CA MET A 1 -10.44 7.15 -19.77
C MET A 1 -11.89 7.32 -19.32
N GLY A 2 -12.19 6.89 -18.09
CA GLY A 2 -13.56 6.67 -17.61
C GLY A 2 -14.36 7.94 -17.33
N SER A 3 -15.54 7.77 -16.75
CA SER A 3 -16.42 8.86 -16.31
C SER A 3 -15.68 9.85 -15.39
N SER A 4 -16.01 11.14 -15.50
CA SER A 4 -15.46 12.20 -14.65
C SER A 4 -15.73 11.98 -13.16
N LEU A 5 -16.73 11.16 -12.82
CA LEU A 5 -17.10 10.83 -11.45
C LEU A 5 -16.35 9.63 -10.88
N SER A 6 -15.78 8.77 -11.74
CA SER A 6 -15.12 7.53 -11.31
C SER A 6 -13.98 7.74 -10.31
N PRO A 7 -13.08 8.74 -10.46
CA PRO A 7 -12.02 8.97 -9.48
C PRO A 7 -12.54 9.34 -8.09
N ALA A 8 -13.60 10.17 -8.02
CA ALA A 8 -14.19 10.57 -6.75
C ALA A 8 -14.85 9.39 -6.02
N ILE A 9 -15.51 8.50 -6.76
CA ILE A 9 -16.11 7.28 -6.18
C ILE A 9 -15.02 6.31 -5.69
N ALA A 10 -13.94 6.15 -6.47
CA ALA A 10 -12.81 5.32 -6.07
C ALA A 10 -12.16 5.85 -4.79
N GLU A 11 -11.98 7.16 -4.67
CA GLU A 11 -11.45 7.82 -3.48
C GLU A 11 -12.29 7.50 -2.23
N VAL A 12 -13.61 7.72 -2.28
CA VAL A 12 -14.53 7.45 -1.16
C VAL A 12 -14.52 5.97 -0.77
N PHE A 13 -14.46 5.07 -1.75
CA PHE A 13 -14.38 3.63 -1.47
C PHE A 13 -13.07 3.28 -0.74
N MET A 14 -11.94 3.81 -1.20
CA MET A 14 -10.64 3.56 -0.59
C MET A 14 -10.54 4.14 0.82
N GLU A 15 -11.12 5.32 1.07
CA GLU A 15 -11.22 5.89 2.43
C GLU A 15 -12.01 4.97 3.37
N ASN A 16 -13.18 4.50 2.95
CA ASN A 16 -13.99 3.56 3.72
C ASN A 16 -13.26 2.21 3.96
N LEU A 17 -12.52 1.73 2.96
CA LEU A 17 -11.68 0.53 3.11
C LEU A 17 -10.61 0.74 4.19
N GLU A 18 -9.93 1.88 4.19
CA GLU A 18 -8.93 2.22 5.22
C GLU A 18 -9.57 2.27 6.62
N GLU A 19 -10.74 2.88 6.78
CA GLU A 19 -11.45 2.93 8.07
C GLU A 19 -11.75 1.52 8.59
N ILE A 20 -12.29 0.64 7.75
CA ILE A 20 -12.59 -0.75 8.10
C ILE A 20 -11.29 -1.50 8.46
N ALA A 21 -10.25 -1.34 7.66
CA ALA A 21 -8.96 -1.99 7.88
C ALA A 21 -8.34 -1.58 9.21
N PHE A 22 -8.31 -0.28 9.53
CA PHE A 22 -7.67 0.19 10.76
C PHE A 22 -8.53 0.03 12.02
N ALA A 23 -9.85 -0.13 11.87
CA ALA A 23 -10.74 -0.50 12.97
C ALA A 23 -10.56 -1.96 13.41
N GLY A 24 -10.29 -2.87 12.46
CA GLY A 24 -10.20 -4.31 12.71
C GLY A 24 -8.79 -4.90 12.83
N VAL A 25 -7.75 -4.14 12.48
CA VAL A 25 -6.36 -4.64 12.46
C VAL A 25 -5.86 -4.99 13.86
N ASP A 26 -5.20 -6.15 13.99
CA ASP A 26 -4.47 -6.52 15.21
C ASP A 26 -3.30 -5.55 15.43
N ILE A 27 -3.13 -5.07 16.66
CA ILE A 27 -2.09 -4.10 17.03
C ILE A 27 -0.68 -4.58 16.69
N THR A 28 -0.44 -5.88 16.71
CA THR A 28 0.86 -6.50 16.40
C THR A 28 1.23 -6.44 14.92
N MET A 29 0.24 -6.26 14.03
CA MET A 29 0.43 -6.10 12.59
C MET A 29 0.03 -4.70 12.10
N LYS A 30 -0.25 -3.75 13.00
CA LYS A 30 -0.60 -2.39 12.62
C LYS A 30 0.61 -1.68 11.97
N PRO A 31 0.47 -1.14 10.75
CA PRO A 31 1.52 -0.37 10.11
C PRO A 31 1.95 0.84 10.94
N ARG A 32 3.25 1.15 10.90
CA ARG A 32 3.80 2.40 11.46
C ARG A 32 3.52 3.59 10.54
N PHE A 33 3.43 3.33 9.24
CA PHE A 33 3.11 4.32 8.22
C PHE A 33 2.26 3.65 7.14
N PHE A 34 1.24 4.35 6.69
CA PHE A 34 0.38 3.94 5.59
C PHE A 34 -0.02 5.19 4.82
N LYS A 35 0.26 5.20 3.51
CA LYS A 35 -0.17 6.27 2.61
C LYS A 35 -0.59 5.69 1.28
N ARG A 36 -1.59 6.31 0.68
CA ARG A 36 -2.22 5.90 -0.57
C ARG A 36 -2.04 6.99 -1.62
N TYR A 37 -1.89 6.58 -2.87
CA TYR A 37 -2.01 7.41 -4.07
C TYR A 37 -3.03 6.76 -4.99
N VAL A 38 -4.27 7.26 -5.01
CA VAL A 38 -5.43 6.64 -5.68
C VAL A 38 -5.64 5.19 -5.21
N ASP A 39 -5.10 4.20 -5.92
CA ASP A 39 -5.16 2.76 -5.64
C ASP A 39 -3.81 2.16 -5.20
N ASP A 40 -2.69 2.86 -5.40
CA ASP A 40 -1.37 2.43 -4.96
C ASP A 40 -1.12 2.75 -3.48
N ILE A 41 -0.67 1.77 -2.71
CA ILE A 41 -0.47 1.90 -1.26
C ILE A 41 1.00 1.69 -0.91
N PHE A 42 1.54 2.62 -0.11
CA PHE A 42 2.87 2.54 0.50
C PHE A 42 2.75 2.30 2.01
N VAL A 43 3.39 1.24 2.49
CA VAL A 43 3.29 0.79 3.89
C VAL A 43 4.67 0.63 4.50
N VAL A 44 4.85 1.13 5.72
CA VAL A 44 5.98 0.77 6.58
C VAL A 44 5.43 -0.02 7.76
N ILE A 45 5.84 -1.28 7.86
CA ILE A 45 5.37 -2.24 8.86
C ILE A 45 6.55 -2.96 9.49
N THR A 46 6.32 -3.57 10.66
CA THR A 46 7.29 -4.45 11.32
C THR A 46 7.66 -5.62 10.42
N ASN A 47 8.96 -5.89 10.29
CA ASN A 47 9.47 -7.00 9.48
C ASN A 47 8.89 -8.35 9.96
N GLY A 48 8.44 -9.19 9.03
CA GLY A 48 7.76 -10.46 9.28
C GLY A 48 6.26 -10.35 9.53
N LYS A 49 5.68 -9.14 9.49
CA LYS A 49 4.23 -8.91 9.62
C LYS A 49 3.56 -8.51 8.31
N GLU A 50 4.34 -8.23 7.27
CA GLU A 50 3.83 -7.78 5.98
C GLU A 50 2.89 -8.79 5.32
N ASP A 51 3.18 -10.10 5.39
CA ASP A 51 2.31 -11.13 4.80
C ASP A 51 0.99 -11.26 5.55
N GLN A 52 1.02 -11.19 6.89
CA GLN A 52 -0.18 -11.25 7.73
C GLN A 52 -1.08 -10.04 7.46
N PHE A 53 -0.49 -8.86 7.36
CA PHE A 53 -1.22 -7.64 7.03
C PHE A 53 -1.78 -7.69 5.59
N PHE A 54 -1.01 -8.22 4.64
CA PHE A 54 -1.45 -8.42 3.25
C PHE A 54 -2.62 -9.39 3.13
N GLU A 55 -2.57 -10.53 3.82
CA GLU A 55 -3.67 -11.50 3.88
C GLU A 55 -4.91 -10.89 4.54
N TYR A 56 -4.71 -10.14 5.63
CA TYR A 56 -5.79 -9.41 6.29
C TYR A 56 -6.48 -8.43 5.33
N LEU A 57 -5.74 -7.58 4.62
CA LEU A 57 -6.33 -6.64 3.65
C LEU A 57 -7.14 -7.36 2.56
N ASN A 58 -6.61 -8.46 2.03
CA ASN A 58 -7.31 -9.27 1.01
C ASN A 58 -8.55 -10.00 1.56
N SER A 59 -8.64 -10.20 2.87
CA SER A 59 -9.80 -10.82 3.52
C SER A 59 -10.97 -9.86 3.75
N LEU A 60 -10.77 -8.54 3.64
CA LEU A 60 -11.81 -7.54 3.93
C LEU A 60 -12.94 -7.54 2.90
N PHE A 61 -12.59 -7.74 1.62
CA PHE A 61 -13.53 -7.69 0.49
C PHE A 61 -13.31 -8.86 -0.47
N PRO A 62 -13.49 -10.12 0.00
CA PRO A 62 -13.14 -11.31 -0.77
C PRO A 62 -13.96 -11.41 -2.05
N GLY A 63 -13.27 -11.59 -3.18
CA GLY A 63 -13.89 -11.72 -4.51
C GLY A 63 -14.35 -10.40 -5.14
N GLN A 64 -14.24 -9.27 -4.43
CA GLN A 64 -14.56 -7.94 -4.96
C GLN A 64 -13.29 -7.14 -5.28
N MET A 65 -12.29 -7.28 -4.42
CA MET A 65 -11.00 -6.60 -4.54
C MET A 65 -9.88 -7.57 -4.17
N SER A 66 -8.72 -7.40 -4.79
CA SER A 66 -7.51 -8.11 -4.41
C SER A 66 -6.33 -7.16 -4.51
N PHE A 67 -5.55 -7.11 -3.44
CA PHE A 67 -4.30 -6.36 -3.39
C PHE A 67 -3.18 -7.21 -3.94
N THR A 68 -2.21 -6.57 -4.56
CA THR A 68 -0.89 -7.13 -4.85
C THR A 68 0.14 -6.45 -3.97
N MET A 69 1.21 -7.16 -3.59
CA MET A 69 2.26 -6.60 -2.74
C MET A 69 3.64 -6.79 -3.37
N GLU A 70 4.41 -5.71 -3.38
CA GLU A 70 5.86 -5.74 -3.58
C GLU A 70 6.54 -5.49 -2.24
N LYS A 71 7.51 -6.33 -1.90
CA LYS A 71 8.30 -6.18 -0.67
C LYS A 71 9.61 -5.45 -0.97
N GLU A 72 10.07 -4.69 0.01
CA GLU A 72 11.41 -4.10 -0.03
C GLU A 72 12.46 -5.21 -0.22
N SER A 73 13.36 -5.01 -1.18
CA SER A 73 14.50 -5.90 -1.42
C SER A 73 15.77 -5.08 -1.57
N ASN A 74 16.85 -5.51 -0.92
CA ASN A 74 18.14 -4.80 -0.93
C ASN A 74 18.02 -3.30 -0.57
N ARG A 75 17.17 -2.97 0.40
CA ARG A 75 16.88 -1.58 0.81
C ARG A 75 16.21 -0.72 -0.25
N THR A 76 15.60 -1.34 -1.25
CA THR A 76 14.92 -0.64 -2.34
C THR A 76 13.49 -1.15 -2.52
N LEU A 77 12.59 -0.24 -2.88
CA LEU A 77 11.20 -0.55 -3.18
C LEU A 77 10.71 0.37 -4.31
N PRO A 78 10.31 -0.17 -5.48
CA PRO A 78 9.60 0.59 -6.47
C PRO A 78 8.25 1.08 -5.94
N PHE A 79 7.92 2.34 -6.20
CA PHE A 79 6.60 2.91 -5.91
C PHE A 79 6.27 3.99 -6.95
N LEU A 80 5.19 3.80 -7.71
CA LEU A 80 4.87 4.62 -8.89
C LEU A 80 6.09 4.71 -9.84
N ASP A 81 6.41 5.92 -10.32
CA ASP A 81 7.58 6.21 -11.17
C ASP A 81 8.86 6.50 -10.36
N THR A 82 8.95 6.01 -9.12
CA THR A 82 10.04 6.30 -8.19
C THR A 82 10.61 5.01 -7.59
N LEU A 83 11.94 4.95 -7.43
CA LEU A 83 12.61 3.96 -6.60
C LEU A 83 12.88 4.58 -5.24
N VAL A 84 12.26 4.01 -4.21
CA VAL A 84 12.48 4.38 -2.82
C VAL A 84 13.68 3.60 -2.30
N ILE A 85 14.71 4.29 -1.83
CA ILE A 85 15.95 3.70 -1.31
C ILE A 85 16.06 4.06 0.17
N ARG A 86 16.05 3.04 1.03
CA ARG A 86 16.10 3.19 2.48
C ARG A 86 17.54 3.34 2.96
N HIS A 87 17.81 4.44 3.65
CA HIS A 87 18.95 4.59 4.55
C HIS A 87 18.45 4.48 6.01
N ASP A 88 19.38 4.42 6.96
CA ASP A 88 19.02 4.12 8.35
C ASP A 88 18.07 5.16 8.97
N GLU A 89 18.30 6.45 8.70
CA GLU A 89 17.48 7.55 9.27
C GLU A 89 16.70 8.35 8.22
N TRP A 90 16.92 8.11 6.93
CA TRP A 90 16.32 8.89 5.86
C TRP A 90 16.07 8.04 4.62
N VAL A 91 15.32 8.60 3.67
CA VAL A 91 14.95 7.94 2.43
C VAL A 91 15.45 8.78 1.26
N LYS A 92 16.10 8.12 0.30
CA LYS A 92 16.43 8.71 -1.00
C LYS A 92 15.39 8.25 -2.02
N THR A 93 15.00 9.13 -2.92
CA THR A 93 14.18 8.78 -4.09
C THR A 93 14.92 9.07 -5.38
N THR A 94 14.67 8.27 -6.41
CA THR A 94 15.15 8.51 -7.78
C THR A 94 14.06 8.12 -8.77
N ALA A 95 14.05 8.75 -9.95
CA ALA A 95 13.19 8.33 -11.03
C ALA A 95 13.43 6.85 -11.36
N TYR A 96 12.37 6.10 -11.54
CA TYR A 96 12.40 4.67 -11.82
C TYR A 96 11.28 4.29 -12.76
N ARG A 97 11.60 3.43 -13.72
CA ARG A 97 10.63 2.90 -14.66
C ARG A 97 10.80 1.39 -14.68
N LYS A 98 9.73 0.67 -14.35
CA LYS A 98 9.72 -0.79 -14.51
C LYS A 98 9.93 -1.13 -15.99
N VAL A 99 10.64 -2.22 -16.23
CA VAL A 99 10.74 -2.77 -17.58
C VAL A 99 9.35 -3.27 -17.95
N THR A 100 8.73 -2.61 -18.92
CA THR A 100 7.42 -2.97 -19.50
C THR A 100 7.55 -4.10 -20.48
#